data_AF-A0AB38H9S2-F1
#
_entry.id   AF-A0AB38H9S2-F1
#
_cell.length_a   1.000
_cell.length_b   1.000
_cell.length_c   1.000
_cell.angle_alpha   90.00
_cell.angle_beta   90.00
_cell.angle_gamma   90.00
#
_symmetry.space_group_name_H-M   'P 1'
#
loop_
_entity.id
_entity.type
_entity.pdbx_description
1 polymer ?
#
loop_
_entity_poly.entity_id
_entity_poly.type
_entity_poly.pdbx_seq_one_letter_code
_entity_poly.pdbx_strand_id
1 'polypeptide(L)' 'MTKQNNGWISVKDKLPKSGERVLVYFKNASRDYKSITLSELVDGEFDMGSKLFEVTHWQPLPQPPETE' A
#
# COMPACT_ATOMS: atom_id res chain seq x y z
N MET A 1 -12.65 18.72 0.65
CA MET A 1 -11.80 18.69 -0.56
C MET A 1 -11.26 17.28 -0.69
N THR A 2 -11.75 16.51 -1.66
CA THR A 2 -11.19 15.18 -1.93
C THR A 2 -9.74 15.36 -2.35
N LYS A 3 -8.80 14.81 -1.57
CA LYS A 3 -7.40 14.72 -2.01
C LYS A 3 -7.41 14.03 -3.37
N GLN A 4 -6.73 14.61 -4.37
CA GLN A 4 -6.55 13.95 -5.66
C GLN A 4 -6.00 12.53 -5.42
N ASN A 5 -6.48 11.56 -6.19
CA ASN A 5 -6.13 10.14 -6.05
C ASN A 5 -6.53 9.48 -4.71
N ASN A 6 -7.62 9.90 -4.08
CA ASN A 6 -8.21 9.26 -2.89
C ASN A 6 -7.22 9.01 -1.73
N GLY A 7 -6.19 9.86 -1.61
CA GLY A 7 -5.20 9.77 -0.52
C GLY A 7 -4.04 8.78 -0.72
N TRP A 8 -3.92 8.12 -1.88
CA TRP A 8 -2.75 7.28 -2.19
C TRP A 8 -1.45 8.08 -2.26
N ILE A 9 -0.39 7.54 -1.65
CA ILE A 9 0.96 8.11 -1.60
C ILE A 9 1.88 7.20 -2.41
N SER A 10 2.63 7.76 -3.37
CA SER A 10 3.63 7.01 -4.12
C SER A 10 4.79 6.60 -3.21
N VAL A 11 5.27 5.36 -3.32
CA VAL A 11 6.46 4.90 -2.58
C VAL A 11 7.72 5.70 -2.94
N LYS A 12 7.72 6.38 -4.09
CA LYS A 12 8.80 7.27 -4.53
C LYS A 12 8.76 8.63 -3.83
N ASP A 13 7.59 9.06 -3.36
CA ASP A 13 7.43 10.33 -2.66
C ASP A 13 7.72 10.18 -1.16
N LYS A 14 7.18 9.12 -0.56
CA LYS A 14 7.32 8.83 0.87
C LYS A 14 7.03 7.36 1.15
N LEU A 15 7.73 6.80 2.13
CA LEU A 15 7.42 5.48 2.71
C LEU A 15 6.64 5.61 4.03
N PRO A 16 5.81 4.63 4.40
CA PRO A 16 5.20 4.58 5.73
C PRO A 16 6.27 4.38 6.81
N LYS A 17 5.89 4.48 8.09
CA LYS A 17 6.83 4.14 9.16
C LYS A 17 7.09 2.64 9.15
N SER A 18 8.30 2.24 9.53
CA SER A 18 8.60 0.81 9.65
C SER A 18 7.72 0.18 10.74
N GLY A 19 7.18 -1.00 10.46
CA GLY A 19 6.19 -1.71 11.29
C GLY A 19 4.77 -1.15 11.20
N GLU A 20 4.51 -0.13 10.38
CA GLU A 20 3.16 0.41 10.19
C GLU A 20 2.38 -0.45 9.19
N ARG A 21 1.19 -0.92 9.60
CA ARG A 21 0.26 -1.65 8.74
C ARG A 21 -0.55 -0.69 7.90
N VAL A 22 -0.46 -0.84 6.58
CA VAL A 22 -1.05 0.08 5.60
C VAL A 22 -1.77 -0.69 4.50
N LEU A 23 -2.64 0.00 3.76
CA LEU A 23 -3.11 -0.49 2.47
C LEU A 23 -2.02 -0.24 1.43
N VAL A 24 -1.72 -1.24 0.61
CA VAL A 24 -0.77 -1.15 -0.50
C VAL A 24 -1.47 -1.44 -1.81
N TYR A 25 -1.17 -0.64 -2.83
CA TYR A 25 -1.51 -0.91 -4.21
C TYR A 25 -0.28 -1.45 -4.93
N PHE A 26 -0.43 -2.63 -5.52
CA PHE A 26 0.67 -3.35 -6.15
C PHE A 26 0.28 -3.86 -7.54
N LYS A 27 1.30 -4.10 -8.35
CA LYS A 27 1.18 -4.74 -9.66
C LYS A 27 2.05 -6.00 -9.69
N ASN A 28 1.65 -6.99 -10.48
CA ASN A 28 2.52 -8.12 -10.78
C ASN A 28 3.49 -7.76 -11.91
N ALA A 29 4.78 -8.08 -11.75
CA ALA A 29 5.81 -7.77 -12.74
C ALA A 29 5.73 -8.65 -14.00
N SER A 30 5.11 -9.83 -13.91
CA SER A 30 5.04 -10.83 -14.99
C SER A 30 3.67 -10.92 -15.65
N ARG A 31 2.62 -10.34 -15.06
CA ARG A 31 1.24 -10.42 -15.55
C ARG A 31 0.58 -9.06 -15.42
N ASP A 32 -0.37 -8.72 -16.30
CA ASP A 32 -1.20 -7.54 -16.12
C ASP A 32 -2.25 -7.78 -15.02
N TYR A 33 -1.78 -7.78 -13.78
CA TYR A 33 -2.57 -7.94 -12.57
C TYR A 33 -2.19 -6.86 -11.59
N LYS A 34 -3.21 -6.20 -11.03
CA LYS A 34 -3.06 -5.12 -10.06
C LYS A 34 -4.12 -5.29 -8.99
N SER A 35 -3.78 -5.02 -7.74
CA SER A 35 -4.70 -5.19 -6.63
C SER A 35 -4.30 -4.33 -5.44
N ILE A 36 -5.16 -4.35 -4.42
CA ILE A 36 -4.94 -3.71 -3.12
C ILE A 36 -4.93 -4.80 -2.06
N THR A 37 -3.99 -4.72 -1.11
CA THR A 37 -3.94 -5.60 0.05
C THR A 37 -3.42 -4.85 1.28
N LEU A 38 -3.42 -5.51 2.44
CA LEU A 38 -2.74 -5.04 3.64
C LEU A 38 -1.28 -5.52 3.61
N SER A 39 -0.35 -4.65 3.96
CA SER A 39 1.07 -5.00 4.13
C SER A 39 1.73 -4.08 5.16
N GLU A 40 2.91 -4.47 5.62
CA GLU A 40 3.75 -3.74 6.57
C GLU A 40 5.12 -3.49 5.93
N LEU A 41 5.72 -2.34 6.23
CA LEU A 41 7.07 -2.03 5.80
C LEU A 41 8.08 -2.47 6.87
N VAL A 42 8.90 -3.47 6.59
CA VAL A 42 9.93 -3.98 7.49
C VAL A 42 11.29 -3.89 6.80
N ASP A 43 12.26 -3.27 7.46
CA ASP A 43 13.62 -3.08 6.94
C ASP A 43 13.69 -2.44 5.53
N GLY A 44 12.71 -1.58 5.21
CA GLY A 44 12.64 -0.86 3.94
C GLY A 44 11.93 -1.60 2.81
N GLU A 45 11.41 -2.80 3.06
CA GLU A 45 10.66 -3.60 2.09
C GLU A 45 9.23 -3.90 2.57
N PHE A 46 8.28 -4.00 1.64
CA PHE A 46 6.92 -4.42 1.94
C PHE A 46 6.84 -5.94 1.93
N ASP A 47 6.24 -6.53 2.96
CA ASP A 47 5.96 -7.98 2.95
C ASP A 47 4.79 -8.30 2.02
N MET A 48 5.11 -8.85 0.84
CA MET A 48 4.16 -9.20 -0.21
C MET A 48 4.08 -10.72 -0.48
N GLY A 49 4.87 -11.53 0.22
CA GLY A 49 4.96 -12.99 0.00
C GLY A 49 5.53 -13.42 -1.36
N SER A 50 5.75 -12.51 -2.31
CA SER A 50 6.36 -12.79 -3.62
C SER A 50 7.10 -11.56 -4.16
N LYS A 51 8.32 -11.79 -4.69
CA LYS A 51 9.11 -10.76 -5.39
C LYS A 51 8.49 -10.30 -6.71
N LEU A 52 7.47 -11.00 -7.21
CA LEU A 52 6.75 -10.60 -8.41
C LEU A 52 5.76 -9.45 -8.15
N PHE A 53 5.47 -9.13 -6.90
CA PHE A 53 4.56 -8.04 -6.56
C PHE A 53 5.35 -6.76 -6.24
N GLU A 54 5.17 -5.75 -7.08
CA GLU A 54 5.77 -4.44 -6.92
C GLU A 54 4.75 -3.48 -6.32
N VAL A 55 4.98 -3.06 -5.08
CA VAL A 55 4.18 -2.01 -4.43
C VAL A 55 4.56 -0.66 -5.06
N THR A 56 3.56 0.09 -5.50
CA THR A 56 3.78 1.40 -6.12
C THR A 56 3.19 2.54 -5.29
N HIS A 57 2.12 2.28 -4.55
CA HIS A 57 1.47 3.26 -3.70
C HIS A 57 0.99 2.62 -2.40
N TRP A 58 0.85 3.44 -1.37
CA TRP A 58 0.28 3.05 -0.09
C TRP A 58 -0.63 4.13 0.47
N GLN A 59 -1.46 3.78 1.45
CA GLN A 59 -2.21 4.74 2.27
C GLN A 59 -2.43 4.20 3.68
N PRO A 60 -2.64 5.06 4.69
CA PRO A 60 -3.08 4.62 6.01
C PRO A 60 -4.38 3.83 5.91
N LEU A 61 -4.65 2.99 6.92
CA LEU A 61 -5.95 2.33 7.02
C LEU A 61 -7.07 3.39 7.14
N PRO A 62 -8.23 3.17 6.51
CA PRO A 62 -9.39 4.00 6.77
C PRO A 62 -9.75 3.91 8.26
N GLN A 63 -10.41 4.94 8.78
CA GLN A 63 -11.00 4.83 10.11
C GLN A 63 -12.02 3.69 10.12
N PRO A 64 -12.14 2.94 11.23
CA PRO A 64 -13.20 1.95 11.36
C PRO A 64 -14.57 2.62 11.16
N PRO A 65 -15.59 1.87 10.67
CA PRO A 65 -16.94 2.40 10.55
C PRO A 65 -17.46 2.82 11.94
N GLU A 66 -18.33 3.83 11.97
CA GLU A 66 -18.89 4.37 13.23
C GLU A 66 -19.83 3.37 13.93
N THR A 67 -20.39 2.42 13.18
CA THR A 67 -21.28 1.34 13.66
C THR A 67 -21.03 0.06 12.87
N GLU A 68 -21.14 -1.10 13.51
CA GLU A 68 -21.01 -2.44 12.91
C GLU A 68 -22.32 -2.95 12.29
#